data_AF-A0A530BG74-F1
#
_entry.id   AF-A0A530BG74-F1
#
_cell.length_a   1.000
_cell.length_b   1.000
_cell.length_c   1.000
_cell.angle_alpha   90.00
_cell.angle_beta   90.00
_cell.angle_gamma   90.00
#
_symmetry.space_group_name_H-M   'P 1'
#
loop_
_entity.id
_entity.type
_entity.pdbx_description
1 polymer ?
#
loop_
_entity_poly.entity_id
_entity_poly.type
_entity_poly.pdbx_seq_one_letter_code
_entity_poly.pdbx_strand_id
1 'polypeptide(L)'
;LIAEAQSDKTAAVALADYSKGRRSHTGQIIERAKARGEVAADIDAGIVADLIASYAWRHLLTNRLDEDEATIRTAARYVVRGIATA
;
A
#
# COMPACT_ATOMS: atom_id res chain seq x y z
N LEU A 1 -16.64 10.29 -0.80
CA LEU A 1 -15.18 10.33 -0.55
C LEU A 1 -14.32 9.92 -1.76
N ILE A 2 -14.06 8.66 -2.11
CA ILE A 2 -13.13 8.37 -3.25
C ILE A 2 -13.65 8.87 -4.60
N ALA A 3 -14.87 8.49 -4.98
CA ALA A 3 -15.44 8.94 -6.26
C ALA A 3 -15.59 10.46 -6.31
N GLU A 4 -16.01 11.06 -5.19
CA GLU A 4 -16.15 12.50 -4.99
C GLU A 4 -14.82 13.25 -5.11
N ALA A 5 -13.72 12.71 -4.57
CA ALA A 5 -12.37 13.27 -4.68
C ALA A 5 -11.86 13.38 -6.13
N GLN A 6 -12.48 12.70 -7.10
CA GLN A 6 -12.13 12.83 -8.51
C GLN A 6 -12.65 14.14 -9.13
N SER A 7 -13.67 14.75 -8.53
CA SER A 7 -14.31 15.99 -9.03
C SER A 7 -14.29 17.14 -8.02
N ASP A 8 -14.10 16.86 -6.73
CA ASP A 8 -14.09 17.84 -5.64
C ASP A 8 -12.71 17.93 -4.98
N LYS A 9 -12.11 19.13 -5.02
CA LYS A 9 -10.77 19.39 -4.48
C LYS A 9 -10.71 19.26 -2.95
N THR A 10 -11.75 19.64 -2.24
CA THR A 10 -11.83 19.52 -0.78
C THR A 10 -11.87 18.05 -0.38
N ALA A 11 -12.69 17.25 -1.07
CA ALA A 11 -12.75 15.81 -0.86
C ALA A 11 -11.40 15.13 -1.20
N ALA A 12 -10.70 15.60 -2.23
CA ALA A 12 -9.36 15.11 -2.57
C ALA A 12 -8.33 15.38 -1.47
N VAL A 13 -8.31 16.58 -0.91
CA VAL A 13 -7.42 16.92 0.23
C VAL A 13 -7.75 16.06 1.45
N ALA A 14 -9.04 15.91 1.80
CA ALA A 14 -9.45 15.09 2.92
C ALA A 14 -9.04 13.61 2.74
N LEU A 15 -9.17 13.07 1.53
CA LEU A 15 -8.74 11.70 1.22
C LEU A 15 -7.22 11.54 1.29
N ALA A 16 -6.46 12.54 0.82
CA ALA A 16 -5.01 12.55 0.89
C ALA A 16 -4.53 12.57 2.35
N ASP A 17 -5.10 13.44 3.18
CA ASP A 17 -4.77 13.54 4.61
C ASP A 17 -5.12 12.26 5.37
N TYR A 18 -6.30 11.69 5.10
CA TYR A 18 -6.70 10.39 5.65
C TYR A 18 -5.70 9.28 5.28
N SER A 19 -5.18 9.30 4.05
CA SER A 19 -4.27 8.26 3.54
C SER A 19 -2.82 8.45 4.01
N LYS A 20 -2.41 9.68 4.35
CA LYS A 20 -1.05 10.04 4.73
C LYS A 20 -0.52 9.24 5.91
N GLY A 21 -1.33 9.06 6.96
CA GLY A 21 -0.93 8.31 8.16
C GLY A 21 -0.60 6.86 7.87
N ARG A 22 -1.48 6.16 7.13
CA ARG A 22 -1.26 4.76 6.74
C ARG A 22 -0.08 4.59 5.79
N ARG A 23 0.05 5.48 4.81
CA ARG A 23 1.19 5.47 3.88
C ARG A 23 2.51 5.65 4.64
N SER A 24 2.57 6.61 5.55
CA SER A 24 3.76 6.87 6.37
C SER A 24 4.11 5.66 7.25
N HIS A 25 3.13 5.06 7.91
CA HIS A 25 3.34 3.89 8.75
C HIS A 25 3.90 2.69 7.96
N THR A 26 3.30 2.34 6.82
CA THR A 26 3.81 1.26 5.97
C THR A 26 5.21 1.58 5.44
N GLY A 27 5.46 2.82 5.02
CA GLY A 27 6.79 3.26 4.58
C GLY A 27 7.86 3.08 5.66
N GLN A 28 7.55 3.40 6.93
CA GLN A 28 8.47 3.18 8.05
C GLN A 28 8.83 1.70 8.25
N ILE A 29 7.92 0.77 7.97
CA ILE A 29 8.23 -0.66 8.04
C ILE A 29 9.32 -1.02 7.02
N ILE A 30 9.21 -0.50 5.79
CA ILE A 30 10.17 -0.72 4.72
C ILE A 30 11.51 -0.03 5.01
N GLU A 31 11.49 1.21 5.51
CA GLU A 31 12.73 1.91 5.91
C GLU A 31 13.49 1.18 7.02
N ARG A 32 12.78 0.61 8.00
CA ARG A 32 13.44 -0.25 9.01
C ARG A 32 14.03 -1.51 8.40
N ALA A 33 13.40 -2.09 7.38
CA ALA A 33 13.93 -3.25 6.67
C ALA A 33 15.19 -2.89 5.85
N LYS A 34 15.21 -1.70 5.21
CA LYS A 34 16.40 -1.14 4.56
C LYS A 34 17.55 -0.97 5.55
N ALA A 35 17.27 -0.42 6.74
CA ALA A 35 18.28 -0.26 7.80
C ALA A 35 18.85 -1.60 8.31
N ARG A 36 18.10 -2.71 8.18
CA ARG A 36 18.58 -4.07 8.50
C ARG A 36 19.28 -4.77 7.33
N GLY A 37 19.33 -4.15 6.14
CA GLY A 37 19.87 -4.77 4.93
C GLY A 37 18.95 -5.83 4.29
N GLU A 38 17.67 -5.88 4.67
CA GLU A 38 16.68 -6.83 4.14
C GLU A 38 16.05 -6.33 2.83
N VAL A 39 16.12 -5.02 2.57
CA VAL A 39 15.60 -4.35 1.37
C VAL A 39 16.71 -3.51 0.77
N ALA A 40 16.83 -3.51 -0.57
CA ALA A 40 17.85 -2.75 -1.27
C ALA A 40 17.69 -1.23 -1.04
N ALA A 41 18.82 -0.53 -0.96
CA ALA A 41 18.87 0.87 -0.54
C ALA A 41 18.15 1.83 -1.51
N ASP A 42 18.10 1.46 -2.80
CA ASP A 42 17.47 2.20 -3.89
C ASP A 42 15.95 2.03 -3.98
N ILE A 43 15.36 1.13 -3.17
CA ILE A 43 13.91 0.96 -3.12
C ILE A 43 13.24 2.14 -2.40
N ASP A 44 12.26 2.75 -3.05
CA ASP A 44 11.40 3.78 -2.47
C ASP A 44 10.31 3.15 -1.59
N ALA A 45 10.42 3.35 -0.28
CA ALA A 45 9.47 2.84 0.70
C ALA A 45 8.04 3.39 0.53
N GLY A 46 7.91 4.61 0.02
CA GLY A 46 6.64 5.24 -0.28
C GLY A 46 5.92 4.56 -1.44
N ILE A 47 6.63 4.26 -2.53
CA ILE A 47 6.07 3.51 -3.66
C ILE A 47 5.62 2.12 -3.21
N VAL A 48 6.41 1.42 -2.39
CA VAL A 48 6.01 0.11 -1.84
C VAL A 48 4.76 0.24 -0.97
N ALA A 49 4.66 1.28 -0.14
CA ALA A 49 3.47 1.56 0.66
C ALA A 49 2.23 1.84 -0.22
N ASP A 50 2.40 2.57 -1.32
CA ASP A 50 1.32 2.86 -2.28
C ASP A 50 0.84 1.59 -3.00
N LEU A 51 1.76 0.69 -3.39
CA LEU A 51 1.42 -0.61 -3.97
C LEU A 51 0.60 -1.47 -3.01
N ILE A 52 1.01 -1.57 -1.75
CA ILE A 52 0.26 -2.33 -0.73
C ILE A 52 -1.13 -1.70 -0.50
N ALA A 53 -1.19 -0.37 -0.38
CA ALA A 53 -2.46 0.34 -0.17
C ALA A 53 -3.41 0.16 -1.35
N SER A 54 -2.91 0.10 -2.59
CA SER A 54 -3.73 -0.09 -3.80
C SER A 54 -4.53 -1.39 -3.75
N TYR A 55 -3.92 -2.47 -3.27
CA TYR A 55 -4.58 -3.77 -3.11
C TYR A 55 -5.70 -3.70 -2.06
N ALA A 56 -5.41 -3.11 -0.90
CA ALA A 56 -6.42 -2.91 0.15
C ALA A 56 -7.59 -2.03 -0.34
N TRP A 57 -7.30 -0.95 -1.08
CA TRP A 57 -8.32 -0.09 -1.66
C TRP A 57 -9.20 -0.83 -2.68
N ARG A 58 -8.63 -1.68 -3.54
CA ARG A 58 -9.39 -2.52 -4.47
C ARG A 58 -10.36 -3.44 -3.74
N HIS A 59 -9.98 -3.99 -2.59
CA HIS A 59 -10.85 -4.82 -1.76
C HIS A 59 -11.97 -4.01 -1.12
N LEU A 60 -11.63 -2.87 -0.50
CA LEU A 60 -12.60 -1.97 0.11
C LEU A 60 -13.65 -1.46 -0.89
N LEU A 61 -13.21 -1.01 -2.07
CA LEU A 61 -14.08 -0.49 -3.12
C LEU A 61 -15.00 -1.56 -3.75
N THR A 62 -14.66 -2.83 -3.60
CA THR A 62 -15.44 -3.97 -4.11
C THR A 62 -16.13 -4.77 -3.00
N ASN A 63 -16.17 -4.25 -1.78
CA ASN A 63 -16.76 -4.90 -0.61
C ASN A 63 -16.21 -6.33 -0.34
N ARG A 64 -14.91 -6.56 -0.60
CA ARG A 64 -14.20 -7.82 -0.32
C ARG A 64 -13.38 -7.70 0.97
N LEU A 65 -14.09 -7.61 2.10
CA LEU A 65 -13.50 -7.34 3.42
C LEU A 65 -13.16 -8.60 4.22
N ASP A 66 -13.59 -9.76 3.73
CA ASP A 66 -13.48 -11.08 4.34
C ASP A 66 -12.40 -11.95 3.67
N GLU A 67 -11.45 -11.31 2.99
CA GLU A 67 -10.32 -12.03 2.37
C GLU A 67 -9.48 -12.74 3.43
N ASP A 68 -9.15 -14.00 3.18
CA ASP A 68 -8.38 -14.79 4.12
C ASP A 68 -6.92 -14.31 4.23
N GLU A 69 -6.31 -14.59 5.39
CA GLU A 69 -4.95 -14.17 5.69
C GLU A 69 -3.91 -14.78 4.72
N ALA A 70 -4.12 -16.01 4.24
CA ALA A 70 -3.19 -16.66 3.33
C ALA A 70 -3.15 -15.97 1.96
N THR A 71 -4.29 -15.48 1.50
CA THR A 71 -4.40 -14.67 0.29
C THR A 71 -3.74 -13.30 0.46
N ILE A 72 -3.95 -12.63 1.60
CA ILE A 72 -3.26 -11.37 1.93
C ILE A 72 -1.74 -11.55 1.97
N ARG A 73 -1.25 -12.63 2.60
CA ARG A 73 0.18 -12.97 2.65
C ARG A 73 0.76 -13.23 1.26
N THR A 74 -0.03 -13.84 0.37
CA THR A 74 0.35 -14.07 -1.01
C THR A 74 0.49 -12.76 -1.79
N ALA A 75 -0.46 -11.83 -1.64
CA ALA A 75 -0.37 -10.51 -2.25
C ALA A 75 0.87 -9.73 -1.76
N ALA A 76 1.13 -9.73 -0.44
CA ALA A 76 2.32 -9.12 0.12
C ALA A 76 3.62 -9.77 -0.42
N ARG A 77 3.65 -11.10 -0.56
CA ARG A 77 4.79 -11.82 -1.14
C ARG A 77 5.06 -11.38 -2.58
N TYR A 78 4.04 -11.18 -3.41
CA TYR A 78 4.22 -10.73 -4.80
C TYR A 78 4.84 -9.34 -4.87
N VAL A 79 4.44 -8.42 -3.98
CA VAL A 79 5.05 -7.08 -3.91
C VAL A 79 6.51 -7.16 -3.49
N VAL A 80 6.84 -8.01 -2.51
CA VAL A 80 8.20 -8.11 -1.94
C VAL A 80 9.16 -8.93 -2.81
N ARG A 81 8.68 -9.99 -3.47
CA ARG A 81 9.52 -10.95 -4.22
C ARG A 81 9.40 -10.81 -5.73
N GLY A 82 8.50 -9.97 -6.22
CA GLY A 82 8.15 -9.93 -7.64
C GLY A 82 7.32 -11.14 -8.08
N ILE A 83 6.98 -11.17 -9.37
CA ILE A 83 6.12 -12.22 -9.99
C ILE A 83 6.85 -13.05 -11.06
N ALA A 84 8.12 -12.73 -11.34
CA ALA A 84 8.93 -13.48 -12.29
C ALA A 84 9.47 -14.76 -11.64
N THR A 85 9.52 -15.84 -12.41
CA THR A 85 10.40 -16.97 -12.12
C THR A 85 11.81 -16.54 -12.47
N ALA A 86 12.71 -16.52 -11.48
CA ALA A 86 14.12 -16.17 -11.66
C ALA A 86 14.77 -16.91 -12.83
#